data_AF-A0A7I4BIW4-F1
#
_entry.id   AF-A0A7I4BIW4-F1
#
_cell.length_a   1.000
_cell.length_b   1.000
_cell.length_c   1.000
_cell.angle_alpha   90.00
_cell.angle_beta   90.00
_cell.angle_gamma   90.00
#
_symmetry.space_group_name_H-M   'P 1'
#
loop_
_entity.id
_entity.type
_entity.pdbx_description
1 polymer ?
#
loop_
_entity_poly.entity_id
_entity_poly.type
_entity_poly.pdbx_seq_one_letter_code
_entity_poly.pdbx_strand_id
1 'polypeptide(L)'
;MKLFVEVELSSDEIPLATELFRTLRALTEHVKIRDVGKLFQSLIWRLEDGTQLDRVSNEVATLLTDSPEMAMQTLEEFQGAFVAVVFNHDLVLRQKSVVPFMYLLPRLPDHAKSRMRDFLIPKVLKHLTVKRPVEASRMEFFAHAEAFAALVNLEFVSINGAITTIITLLRKPETRCAAVTMLGKTVELCLQQLTEKCNSKTLQELNTALQSVTEDAFQYDINYIEESMSWSRPLHGMGGLHDLPSSGSLSTHGDLNKGLTMDSSSTSSGMLRKWQHQI
;
A
#
# COMPACT_ATOMS: atom_id res chain seq x y z
N MET A 1 -19.74 -44.60 -2.02
CA MET A 1 -18.90 -44.52 -3.24
C MET A 1 -18.21 -43.17 -3.24
N LYS A 2 -16.89 -43.10 -3.47
CA LYS A 2 -16.13 -41.84 -3.48
C LYS A 2 -15.63 -41.60 -4.90
N LEU A 3 -16.04 -40.49 -5.50
CA LEU A 3 -15.60 -40.08 -6.83
C LEU A 3 -14.52 -39.00 -6.67
N PHE A 4 -13.41 -39.15 -7.38
CA PHE A 4 -12.38 -38.12 -7.51
C PHE A 4 -12.46 -37.58 -8.93
N VAL A 5 -12.62 -36.27 -9.06
CA VAL A 5 -12.62 -35.57 -10.34
C VAL A 5 -11.42 -34.64 -10.31
N GLU A 6 -10.49 -34.85 -11.24
CA GLU A 6 -9.34 -33.98 -11.46
C GLU A 6 -9.65 -33.11 -12.68
N VAL A 7 -9.60 -31.80 -12.50
CA VAL A 7 -9.90 -30.82 -13.55
C VAL A 7 -8.65 -29.97 -13.69
N GLU A 8 -7.94 -30.15 -14.82
CA GLU A 8 -6.88 -29.24 -15.22
C GLU A 8 -7.53 -28.01 -15.85
N LEU A 9 -7.13 -26.83 -15.38
CA LEU A 9 -7.69 -25.55 -15.81
C LEU A 9 -6.55 -24.63 -16.22
N SER A 10 -6.66 -24.02 -17.39
CA SER A 10 -5.82 -22.88 -17.74
C SER A 10 -6.27 -21.62 -17.00
N SER A 11 -5.41 -20.60 -16.94
CA SER A 11 -5.65 -19.39 -16.13
C SER A 11 -6.92 -18.63 -16.55
N ASP A 12 -7.32 -18.74 -17.81
CA ASP A 12 -8.54 -18.17 -18.39
C ASP A 12 -9.82 -18.96 -18.05
N GLU A 13 -9.69 -20.23 -17.63
CA GLU A 13 -10.81 -21.13 -17.32
C GLU A 13 -11.22 -21.10 -15.83
N ILE A 14 -10.48 -20.38 -14.98
CA ILE A 14 -10.78 -20.21 -13.54
C ILE A 14 -12.21 -19.73 -13.25
N PRO A 15 -12.81 -18.82 -14.04
CA PRO A 15 -14.21 -18.45 -13.85
C PRO A 15 -15.17 -19.62 -14.07
N LEU A 16 -14.88 -20.49 -15.06
CA LEU A 16 -15.63 -21.72 -15.31
C LEU A 16 -15.46 -22.72 -14.16
N ALA A 17 -14.27 -22.75 -13.55
CA ALA A 17 -14.01 -23.54 -12.35
C ALA A 17 -14.91 -23.13 -11.19
N THR A 18 -15.05 -21.82 -10.95
CA THR A 18 -15.91 -21.28 -9.89
C THR A 18 -17.38 -21.68 -10.10
N GLU A 19 -17.87 -21.62 -11.34
CA GLU A 19 -19.23 -22.04 -11.69
C GLU A 19 -19.43 -23.56 -11.61
N LEU A 20 -18.43 -24.33 -12.04
CA LEU A 20 -18.40 -25.78 -11.91
C LEU A 20 -18.45 -26.18 -10.42
N PHE A 21 -17.65 -25.54 -9.57
CA PHE A 21 -17.65 -25.81 -8.13
C PHE A 21 -18.99 -25.45 -7.48
N ARG A 22 -19.59 -24.32 -7.86
CA ARG A 22 -20.93 -23.94 -7.40
C ARG A 22 -21.96 -25.00 -7.79
N THR A 23 -21.92 -25.46 -9.03
CA THR A 23 -22.83 -26.49 -9.55
C THR A 23 -22.63 -27.83 -8.83
N LEU A 24 -21.38 -28.26 -8.67
CA LEU A 24 -21.05 -29.51 -7.97
C LEU A 24 -21.50 -29.48 -6.50
N ARG A 25 -21.32 -28.34 -5.81
CA ARG A 25 -21.79 -28.14 -4.43
C ARG A 25 -23.31 -28.11 -4.33
N ALA A 26 -24.01 -27.57 -5.32
CA ALA A 26 -25.47 -27.63 -5.37
C ALA A 26 -26.00 -29.07 -5.53
N LEU A 27 -25.22 -29.97 -6.13
CA LEU A 27 -25.57 -31.38 -6.30
C LEU A 27 -25.28 -32.23 -5.06
N THR A 28 -24.26 -31.88 -4.25
CA THR A 28 -23.96 -32.59 -3.00
C THR A 28 -23.08 -31.78 -2.05
N GLU A 29 -23.38 -31.84 -0.76
CA GLU A 29 -22.60 -31.20 0.32
C GLU A 29 -21.20 -31.85 0.52
N HIS A 30 -20.95 -33.01 -0.10
CA HIS A 30 -19.70 -33.75 0.07
C HIS A 30 -18.59 -33.36 -0.91
N VAL A 31 -18.78 -32.30 -1.71
CA VAL A 31 -17.75 -31.79 -2.63
C VAL A 31 -16.66 -31.05 -1.86
N LYS A 32 -15.50 -31.69 -1.74
CA LYS A 32 -14.28 -31.08 -1.21
C LYS A 32 -13.39 -30.66 -2.36
N ILE A 33 -13.14 -29.35 -2.47
CA ILE A 33 -12.15 -28.82 -3.41
C ILE A 33 -10.77 -29.11 -2.84
N ARG A 34 -9.94 -29.86 -3.57
CA ARG A 34 -8.51 -29.95 -3.29
C ARG A 34 -7.84 -28.68 -3.80
N ASP A 35 -6.87 -28.16 -3.05
CA ASP A 35 -6.03 -27.00 -3.42
C ASP A 35 -6.76 -25.64 -3.55
N VAL A 36 -7.75 -25.36 -2.69
CA VAL A 36 -8.41 -24.04 -2.62
C VAL A 36 -7.41 -22.88 -2.49
N GLY A 37 -6.30 -23.06 -1.78
CA GLY A 37 -5.23 -22.08 -1.70
C GLY A 37 -4.62 -21.72 -3.06
N LYS A 38 -4.44 -22.68 -3.99
CA LYS A 38 -3.94 -22.39 -5.35
C LYS A 38 -4.94 -21.60 -6.18
N LEU A 39 -6.24 -21.91 -6.04
CA LEU A 39 -7.31 -21.16 -6.67
C LEU A 39 -7.27 -19.69 -6.20
N PHE A 40 -7.19 -19.46 -4.88
CA PHE A 40 -7.05 -18.11 -4.35
C PHE A 40 -5.80 -17.40 -4.87
N GLN A 41 -4.64 -18.07 -4.90
CA GLN A 41 -3.42 -17.46 -5.45
C GLN A 41 -3.62 -17.01 -6.90
N SER A 42 -4.22 -17.86 -7.74
CA SER A 42 -4.43 -17.52 -9.14
C SER A 42 -5.46 -16.39 -9.33
N LEU A 43 -6.49 -16.32 -8.48
CA LEU A 43 -7.42 -15.20 -8.45
C LEU A 43 -6.72 -13.89 -8.06
N ILE A 44 -5.90 -13.92 -7.01
CA ILE A 44 -5.20 -12.74 -6.49
C ILE A 44 -4.16 -12.26 -7.50
N TRP A 45 -3.44 -13.15 -8.20
CA TRP A 45 -2.49 -12.77 -9.26
C TRP A 45 -3.13 -11.96 -10.39
N ARG A 46 -4.41 -12.19 -10.70
CA ARG A 46 -5.14 -11.39 -11.72
C ARG A 46 -5.28 -9.92 -11.33
N LEU A 47 -5.13 -9.57 -10.05
CA LEU A 47 -5.19 -8.18 -9.59
C LEU A 47 -3.96 -7.35 -9.98
N GLU A 48 -2.93 -7.95 -10.60
CA GLU A 48 -1.91 -7.15 -11.28
C GLU A 48 -2.54 -6.26 -12.37
N ASP A 49 -3.61 -6.76 -13.00
CA ASP A 49 -4.53 -5.95 -13.79
C ASP A 49 -5.62 -5.37 -12.88
N GLY A 50 -5.50 -4.08 -12.55
CA GLY A 50 -6.46 -3.37 -11.69
C GLY A 50 -7.90 -3.38 -12.20
N THR A 51 -8.13 -3.63 -13.50
CA THR A 51 -9.49 -3.74 -14.06
C THR A 51 -10.22 -5.01 -13.61
N GLN A 52 -9.49 -6.01 -13.09
CA GLN A 52 -10.04 -7.26 -12.61
C GLN A 52 -10.59 -7.19 -11.18
N LEU A 53 -10.40 -6.06 -10.47
CA LEU A 53 -10.69 -5.96 -9.04
C LEU A 53 -12.12 -6.37 -8.68
N ASP A 54 -13.12 -5.83 -9.38
CA ASP A 54 -14.53 -6.13 -9.09
C ASP A 54 -14.83 -7.62 -9.30
N ARG A 55 -14.37 -8.18 -10.41
CA ARG A 55 -14.57 -9.60 -10.75
C ARG A 55 -13.89 -10.53 -9.73
N VAL A 56 -12.61 -10.31 -9.46
CA VAL A 56 -11.85 -11.12 -8.51
C VAL A 56 -12.45 -11.01 -7.10
N SER A 57 -12.86 -9.80 -6.68
CA SER A 57 -13.47 -9.63 -5.37
C SER A 57 -14.78 -10.42 -5.20
N ASN A 58 -15.61 -10.48 -6.25
CA ASN A 58 -16.84 -11.28 -6.25
C ASN A 58 -16.56 -12.79 -6.22
N GLU A 59 -15.58 -13.25 -6.99
CA GLU A 59 -15.16 -14.66 -7.02
C GLU A 59 -14.58 -15.08 -5.66
N VAL A 60 -13.72 -14.26 -5.05
CA VAL A 60 -13.18 -14.49 -3.70
C VAL A 60 -14.28 -14.46 -2.63
N ALA A 61 -15.18 -13.48 -2.68
CA ALA A 61 -16.29 -13.37 -1.72
C ALA A 61 -17.17 -14.63 -1.77
N THR A 62 -17.53 -15.08 -2.97
CA THR A 62 -18.29 -16.32 -3.19
C THR A 62 -17.59 -17.51 -2.51
N LEU A 63 -16.31 -17.72 -2.80
CA LEU A 63 -15.55 -18.84 -2.22
C LEU A 63 -15.48 -18.79 -0.69
N LEU A 64 -15.38 -17.59 -0.10
CA LEU A 64 -15.36 -17.39 1.35
C LEU A 64 -16.73 -17.62 2.02
N THR A 65 -17.84 -17.46 1.29
CA THR A 65 -19.20 -17.58 1.85
C THR A 65 -19.91 -18.90 1.53
N ASP A 66 -19.48 -19.62 0.49
CA ASP A 66 -20.18 -20.79 -0.05
C ASP A 66 -20.22 -22.02 0.89
N SER A 67 -19.41 -22.06 1.95
CA SER A 67 -19.33 -23.23 2.83
C SER A 67 -19.13 -22.83 4.29
N PRO A 68 -20.22 -22.50 5.02
CA PRO A 68 -20.16 -22.05 6.41
C PRO A 68 -19.43 -23.03 7.34
N GLU A 69 -19.59 -24.33 7.13
CA GLU A 69 -18.93 -25.37 7.93
C GLU A 69 -17.40 -25.35 7.80
N MET A 70 -16.89 -24.99 6.62
CA MET A 70 -15.47 -24.94 6.30
C MET A 70 -14.95 -23.49 6.24
N ALA A 71 -15.70 -22.52 6.74
CA ALA A 71 -15.41 -21.10 6.59
C ALA A 71 -14.04 -20.73 7.18
N MET A 72 -13.70 -21.27 8.36
CA MET A 72 -12.41 -21.00 9.01
C MET A 72 -11.24 -21.56 8.21
N GLN A 73 -11.32 -22.83 7.77
CA GLN A 73 -10.28 -23.44 6.95
C GLN A 73 -10.11 -22.71 5.61
N THR A 74 -11.21 -22.36 4.96
CA THR A 74 -11.19 -21.63 3.68
C THR A 74 -10.56 -20.24 3.84
N LEU A 75 -10.81 -19.57 4.96
CA LEU A 75 -10.20 -18.29 5.28
C LEU A 75 -8.69 -18.43 5.56
N GLU A 76 -8.25 -19.49 6.22
CA GLU A 76 -6.82 -19.77 6.43
C GLU A 76 -6.09 -20.05 5.11
N GLU A 77 -6.72 -20.79 4.20
CA GLU A 77 -6.22 -21.01 2.83
C GLU A 77 -6.11 -19.68 2.06
N PHE A 78 -7.13 -18.82 2.18
CA PHE A 78 -7.09 -17.47 1.60
C PHE A 78 -5.96 -16.62 2.19
N GLN A 79 -5.78 -16.63 3.51
CA GLN A 79 -4.69 -15.92 4.20
C GLN A 79 -3.31 -16.36 3.70
N GLY A 80 -3.12 -17.67 3.58
CA GLY A 80 -1.89 -18.26 3.04
C GLY A 80 -1.65 -17.83 1.60
N ALA A 81 -2.67 -17.94 0.75
CA ALA A 81 -2.62 -17.52 -0.65
C ALA A 81 -2.30 -16.02 -0.81
N PHE A 82 -2.98 -15.17 -0.05
CA PHE A 82 -2.80 -13.72 -0.10
C PHE A 82 -1.36 -13.32 0.26
N VAL A 83 -0.82 -13.88 1.33
CA VAL A 83 0.58 -13.65 1.73
C VAL A 83 1.55 -14.13 0.67
N ALA A 84 1.31 -15.32 0.09
CA ALA A 84 2.18 -15.90 -0.92
C ALA A 84 2.28 -15.05 -2.19
N VAL A 85 1.20 -14.34 -2.55
CA VAL A 85 1.20 -13.39 -3.67
C VAL A 85 1.79 -12.05 -3.26
N VAL A 86 1.27 -11.41 -2.21
CA VAL A 86 1.66 -10.04 -1.80
C VAL A 86 3.14 -9.93 -1.41
N PHE A 87 3.69 -10.95 -0.75
CA PHE A 87 5.09 -10.97 -0.33
C PHE A 87 5.95 -11.88 -1.20
N ASN A 88 5.54 -12.08 -2.45
CA ASN A 88 6.33 -12.82 -3.43
C ASN A 88 7.63 -12.05 -3.76
N HIS A 89 8.76 -12.75 -3.72
CA HIS A 89 10.07 -12.14 -3.97
C HIS A 89 10.22 -11.61 -5.41
N ASP A 90 9.57 -12.25 -6.39
CA ASP A 90 9.62 -11.83 -7.80
C ASP A 90 8.98 -10.46 -8.01
N LEU A 91 7.96 -10.08 -7.21
CA LEU A 91 7.38 -8.74 -7.28
C LEU A 91 8.44 -7.69 -6.94
N VAL A 92 9.22 -7.93 -5.89
CA VAL A 92 10.27 -7.02 -5.45
C VAL A 92 11.37 -6.92 -6.51
N LEU A 93 11.84 -8.06 -7.04
CA LEU A 93 12.86 -8.10 -8.10
C LEU A 93 12.40 -7.40 -9.38
N ARG A 94 11.12 -7.53 -9.75
CA ARG A 94 10.51 -6.87 -10.92
C ARG A 94 10.02 -5.45 -10.61
N GLN A 95 10.27 -4.93 -9.41
CA GLN A 95 9.82 -3.61 -8.94
C GLN A 95 8.31 -3.40 -9.11
N LYS A 96 7.53 -4.47 -8.96
CA LYS A 96 6.07 -4.45 -9.01
C LYS A 96 5.51 -4.06 -7.64
N SER A 97 4.53 -3.17 -7.66
CA SER A 97 3.87 -2.70 -6.44
C SER A 97 2.94 -3.77 -5.88
N VAL A 98 2.87 -3.85 -4.55
CA VAL A 98 1.91 -4.74 -3.87
C VAL A 98 0.51 -4.13 -3.76
N VAL A 99 0.37 -2.82 -4.00
CA VAL A 99 -0.86 -2.05 -3.80
C VAL A 99 -2.08 -2.61 -4.53
N PRO A 100 -1.99 -3.06 -5.81
CA PRO A 100 -3.14 -3.61 -6.52
C PRO A 100 -3.79 -4.80 -5.79
N PHE A 101 -2.99 -5.67 -5.18
CA PHE A 101 -3.47 -6.80 -4.38
C PHE A 101 -4.12 -6.34 -3.07
N MET A 102 -3.60 -5.27 -2.46
CA MET A 102 -4.13 -4.71 -1.21
C MET A 102 -5.53 -4.12 -1.38
N TYR A 103 -5.91 -3.67 -2.59
CA TYR A 103 -7.27 -3.18 -2.88
C TYR A 103 -8.36 -4.25 -2.79
N LEU A 104 -7.99 -5.54 -2.71
CA LEU A 104 -8.95 -6.61 -2.43
C LEU A 104 -9.52 -6.52 -1.02
N LEU A 105 -8.73 -6.09 -0.03
CA LEU A 105 -9.08 -6.10 1.40
C LEU A 105 -10.41 -5.39 1.73
N PRO A 106 -10.67 -4.14 1.27
CA PRO A 106 -11.95 -3.47 1.56
C PRO A 106 -13.15 -4.14 0.88
N ARG A 107 -12.93 -4.97 -0.15
CA ARG A 107 -13.99 -5.68 -0.90
C ARG A 107 -14.34 -7.05 -0.32
N LEU A 108 -13.58 -7.52 0.67
CA LEU A 108 -13.86 -8.79 1.32
C LEU A 108 -15.17 -8.72 2.14
N PRO A 109 -15.87 -9.86 2.31
CA PRO A 109 -16.94 -9.98 3.31
C PRO A 109 -16.47 -9.53 4.70
N ASP A 110 -17.33 -8.91 5.51
CA ASP A 110 -16.91 -8.22 6.74
C ASP A 110 -16.18 -9.11 7.75
N HIS A 111 -16.62 -10.38 7.88
CA HIS A 111 -15.95 -11.35 8.74
C HIS A 111 -14.52 -11.64 8.28
N ALA A 112 -14.31 -11.80 6.96
CA ALA A 112 -13.01 -12.04 6.36
C ALA A 112 -12.14 -10.78 6.42
N LYS A 113 -12.72 -9.60 6.14
CA LYS A 113 -12.06 -8.29 6.24
C LYS A 113 -11.48 -8.04 7.62
N SER A 114 -12.28 -8.23 8.67
CA SER A 114 -11.84 -8.12 10.08
C SER A 114 -10.69 -9.07 10.39
N ARG A 115 -10.83 -10.35 10.00
CA ARG A 115 -9.81 -11.37 10.21
C ARG A 115 -8.52 -11.10 9.43
N MET A 116 -8.62 -10.61 8.20
CA MET A 116 -7.47 -10.23 7.39
C MET A 116 -6.72 -9.05 8.01
N ARG A 117 -7.43 -8.05 8.54
CA ARG A 117 -6.81 -6.94 9.28
C ARG A 117 -6.00 -7.47 10.47
N ASP A 118 -6.65 -8.26 11.32
CA ASP A 118 -6.06 -8.76 12.56
C ASP A 118 -4.91 -9.75 12.30
N PHE A 119 -4.87 -10.37 11.11
CA PHE A 119 -3.79 -11.23 10.65
C PHE A 119 -2.63 -10.46 9.98
N LEU A 120 -2.93 -9.54 9.07
CA LEU A 120 -1.91 -8.87 8.24
C LEU A 120 -1.13 -7.82 9.02
N ILE A 121 -1.77 -7.02 9.89
CA ILE A 121 -1.08 -5.96 10.63
C ILE A 121 0.07 -6.56 11.48
N PRO A 122 -0.16 -7.59 12.34
CA PRO A 122 0.92 -8.19 13.10
C PRO A 122 1.97 -8.85 12.21
N LYS A 123 1.57 -9.45 11.09
CA LYS A 123 2.51 -10.11 10.16
C LYS A 123 3.48 -9.12 9.53
N VAL A 124 2.96 -8.00 9.04
CA VAL A 124 3.76 -6.92 8.44
C VAL A 124 4.68 -6.29 9.48
N LEU A 125 4.15 -5.93 10.66
CA LEU A 125 4.95 -5.34 11.73
C LEU A 125 6.00 -6.31 12.27
N LYS A 126 5.72 -7.60 12.36
CA LYS A 126 6.70 -8.61 12.80
C LYS A 126 7.94 -8.61 11.90
N HIS A 127 7.79 -8.44 10.59
CA HIS A 127 8.92 -8.36 9.66
C HIS A 127 9.70 -7.04 9.77
N LEU A 128 8.96 -5.93 9.87
CA LEU A 128 9.53 -4.57 9.90
C LEU A 128 10.21 -4.21 11.23
N THR A 129 9.90 -4.94 12.30
CA THR A 129 10.50 -4.73 13.63
C THR A 129 11.70 -5.64 13.92
N VAL A 130 12.08 -6.51 12.98
CA VAL A 130 13.30 -7.33 13.12
C VAL A 130 14.53 -6.42 13.08
N LYS A 131 15.39 -6.59 14.09
CA LYS A 131 16.66 -5.86 14.25
C LYS A 131 17.59 -6.14 13.08
N ARG A 132 18.07 -5.09 12.42
CA ARG A 132 19.00 -5.15 11.28
C ARG A 132 19.99 -3.98 11.33
N PRO A 133 21.18 -4.11 10.72
CA PRO A 133 22.11 -2.99 10.60
C PRO A 133 21.54 -1.87 9.73
N VAL A 134 22.12 -0.68 9.84
CA VAL A 134 21.73 0.52 9.06
C VAL A 134 21.87 0.27 7.56
N GLU A 135 22.88 -0.50 7.18
CA GLU A 135 23.26 -0.81 5.80
C GLU A 135 22.48 -2.01 5.21
N ALA A 136 21.46 -2.51 5.91
CA ALA A 136 20.61 -3.58 5.41
C ALA A 136 19.95 -3.20 4.09
N SER A 137 19.82 -4.16 3.18
CA SER A 137 19.23 -3.92 1.86
C SER A 137 17.78 -3.47 1.97
N ARG A 138 17.46 -2.32 1.35
CA ARG A 138 16.10 -1.77 1.31
C ARG A 138 15.09 -2.73 0.68
N MET A 139 15.58 -3.59 -0.23
CA MET A 139 14.81 -4.63 -0.91
C MET A 139 14.12 -5.59 0.06
N GLU A 140 14.71 -5.83 1.23
CA GLU A 140 14.13 -6.70 2.25
C GLU A 140 12.86 -6.14 2.87
N PHE A 141 12.66 -4.82 2.81
CA PHE A 141 11.55 -4.14 3.48
C PHE A 141 10.43 -3.72 2.53
N PHE A 142 10.70 -3.51 1.23
CA PHE A 142 9.76 -2.82 0.32
C PHE A 142 8.35 -3.40 0.34
N ALA A 143 8.19 -4.71 0.12
CA ALA A 143 6.86 -5.32 0.07
C ALA A 143 6.09 -5.12 1.38
N HIS A 144 6.78 -5.24 2.52
CA HIS A 144 6.17 -5.08 3.84
C HIS A 144 5.88 -3.61 4.17
N ALA A 145 6.79 -2.69 3.82
CA ALA A 145 6.62 -1.26 4.02
C ALA A 145 5.49 -0.70 3.14
N GLU A 146 5.41 -1.13 1.89
CA GLU A 146 4.35 -0.74 0.97
C GLU A 146 3.00 -1.35 1.38
N ALA A 147 2.97 -2.61 1.82
CA ALA A 147 1.77 -3.21 2.41
C ALA A 147 1.30 -2.47 3.68
N PHE A 148 2.24 -2.06 4.55
CA PHE A 148 1.91 -1.24 5.72
C PHE A 148 1.28 0.09 5.32
N ALA A 149 1.92 0.81 4.40
CA ALA A 149 1.40 2.08 3.89
C ALA A 149 0.03 1.91 3.22
N ALA A 150 -0.19 0.82 2.46
CA ALA A 150 -1.50 0.50 1.91
C ALA A 150 -2.56 0.25 3.00
N LEU A 151 -2.22 -0.45 4.09
CA LEU A 151 -3.13 -0.64 5.23
C LEU A 151 -3.50 0.68 5.91
N VAL A 152 -2.57 1.64 5.96
CA VAL A 152 -2.86 3.00 6.44
C VAL A 152 -3.76 3.73 5.45
N ASN A 153 -3.43 3.69 4.16
CA ASN A 153 -4.20 4.37 3.12
C ASN A 153 -5.65 3.88 3.06
N LEU A 154 -5.85 2.57 3.26
CA LEU A 154 -7.15 1.91 3.29
C LEU A 154 -7.85 1.99 4.65
N GLU A 155 -7.33 2.80 5.59
CA GLU A 155 -7.87 3.04 6.93
C GLU A 155 -8.01 1.79 7.82
N PHE A 156 -7.29 0.71 7.51
CA PHE A 156 -7.13 -0.45 8.40
C PHE A 156 -6.22 -0.14 9.60
N VAL A 157 -5.32 0.84 9.44
CA VAL A 157 -4.46 1.39 10.49
C VAL A 157 -4.65 2.90 10.52
N SER A 158 -4.87 3.48 11.71
CA SER A 158 -5.00 4.93 11.82
C SER A 158 -3.67 5.63 11.50
N ILE A 159 -3.72 6.75 10.79
CA ILE A 159 -2.51 7.50 10.42
C ILE A 159 -1.68 7.91 11.65
N ASN A 160 -2.34 8.29 12.76
CA ASN A 160 -1.66 8.64 14.00
C ASN A 160 -0.95 7.43 14.62
N GLY A 161 -1.61 6.27 14.70
CA GLY A 161 -0.99 5.04 15.20
C GLY A 161 0.17 4.56 14.33
N ALA A 162 0.04 4.72 13.01
CA ALA A 162 1.09 4.40 12.06
C ALA A 162 2.33 5.27 12.26
N ILE A 163 2.15 6.58 12.38
CA ILE A 163 3.27 7.50 12.61
C ILE A 163 3.91 7.29 13.98
N THR A 164 3.13 7.05 15.05
CA THR A 164 3.70 6.69 16.36
C THR A 164 4.56 5.42 16.29
N THR A 165 4.14 4.43 15.51
CA THR A 165 4.91 3.20 15.27
C THR A 165 6.22 3.52 14.55
N ILE A 166 6.18 4.31 13.47
CA ILE A 166 7.37 4.74 12.72
C ILE A 166 8.35 5.52 13.61
N ILE A 167 7.87 6.48 14.41
CA ILE A 167 8.69 7.23 15.37
C ILE A 167 9.42 6.29 16.32
N THR A 168 8.71 5.27 16.84
CA THR A 168 9.28 4.30 17.78
C THR A 168 10.44 3.51 17.16
N LEU A 169 10.33 3.19 15.86
CA LEU A 169 11.38 2.46 15.14
C LEU A 169 12.53 3.36 14.69
N LEU A 170 12.27 4.61 14.31
CA LEU A 170 13.31 5.59 13.95
C LEU A 170 14.28 5.87 15.11
N ARG A 171 13.78 5.85 16.35
CA ARG A 171 14.57 6.13 17.55
C ARG A 171 15.62 5.05 17.88
N LYS A 172 15.56 3.88 17.25
CA LYS A 172 16.47 2.76 17.52
C LYS A 172 17.33 2.46 16.30
N PRO A 173 18.66 2.56 16.38
CA PRO A 173 19.55 2.31 15.24
C PRO A 173 19.27 0.99 14.53
N GLU A 174 18.99 -0.07 15.28
CA GLU A 174 18.74 -1.41 14.74
C GLU A 174 17.40 -1.57 14.00
N THR A 175 16.54 -0.55 13.96
CA THR A 175 15.28 -0.56 13.18
C THR A 175 15.13 0.65 12.26
N ARG A 176 16.16 1.50 12.15
CA ARG A 176 16.10 2.75 11.35
C ARG A 176 15.86 2.49 9.87
N CYS A 177 16.58 1.55 9.26
CA CYS A 177 16.44 1.26 7.83
C CYS A 177 14.99 0.86 7.47
N ALA A 178 14.38 -0.01 8.28
CA ALA A 178 12.97 -0.38 8.13
C ALA A 178 12.05 0.83 8.32
N ALA A 179 12.30 1.66 9.35
CA ALA A 179 11.46 2.80 9.69
C ALA A 179 11.48 3.91 8.62
N VAL A 180 12.66 4.23 8.08
CA VAL A 180 12.83 5.18 6.96
C VAL A 180 12.11 4.64 5.72
N THR A 181 12.26 3.35 5.42
CA THR A 181 11.55 2.71 4.30
C THR A 181 10.04 2.74 4.47
N MET A 182 9.54 2.42 5.66
CA MET A 182 8.12 2.51 6.02
C MET A 182 7.61 3.95 5.86
N LEU A 183 8.36 4.93 6.33
CA LEU A 183 7.99 6.34 6.24
C LEU A 183 7.95 6.81 4.79
N GLY A 184 8.96 6.49 3.98
CA GLY A 184 8.99 6.84 2.55
C GLY A 184 7.76 6.30 1.81
N LYS A 185 7.41 5.04 2.02
CA LYS A 185 6.19 4.43 1.45
C LYS A 185 4.89 5.04 2.01
N THR A 186 4.87 5.38 3.28
CA THR A 186 3.69 6.04 3.89
C THR A 186 3.51 7.45 3.35
N VAL A 187 4.58 8.21 3.13
CA VAL A 187 4.52 9.52 2.47
C VAL A 187 4.06 9.38 1.03
N GLU A 188 4.62 8.42 0.28
CA GLU A 188 4.23 8.16 -1.13
C GLU A 188 2.74 7.83 -1.28
N LEU A 189 2.18 6.98 -0.41
CA LEU A 189 0.78 6.51 -0.54
C LEU A 189 -0.24 7.30 0.28
N CYS A 190 0.18 7.96 1.36
CA CYS A 190 -0.71 8.56 2.35
C CYS A 190 -0.46 10.06 2.57
N LEU A 191 0.22 10.76 1.66
CA LEU A 191 0.55 12.19 1.82
C LEU A 191 -0.67 13.03 2.24
N GLN A 192 -1.80 12.85 1.54
CA GLN A 192 -3.03 13.57 1.86
C GLN A 192 -3.52 13.27 3.29
N GLN A 193 -3.49 12.00 3.71
CA GLN A 193 -3.90 11.62 5.07
C GLN A 193 -2.93 12.16 6.13
N LEU A 194 -1.64 12.21 5.81
CA LEU A 194 -0.63 12.83 6.68
C LEU A 194 -0.92 14.31 6.87
N THR A 195 -1.21 15.05 5.80
CA THR A 195 -1.44 16.50 5.87
C THR A 195 -2.79 16.87 6.47
N GLU A 196 -3.83 16.08 6.22
CA GLU A 196 -5.21 16.42 6.60
C GLU A 196 -5.68 15.75 7.90
N LYS A 197 -5.20 14.54 8.22
CA LYS A 197 -5.74 13.71 9.31
C LYS A 197 -4.74 13.42 10.43
N CYS A 198 -3.43 13.55 10.18
CA CYS A 198 -2.44 13.36 11.24
C CYS A 198 -2.39 14.59 12.15
N ASN A 199 -2.40 14.37 13.46
CA ASN A 199 -2.40 15.48 14.40
C ASN A 199 -1.04 16.20 14.41
N SER A 200 -1.06 17.51 14.62
CA SER A 200 0.13 18.37 14.55
C SER A 200 1.24 17.97 15.51
N LYS A 201 0.88 17.52 16.73
CA LYS A 201 1.86 17.06 17.73
C LYS A 201 2.62 15.82 17.25
N THR A 202 1.90 14.82 16.72
CA THR A 202 2.50 13.60 16.19
C THR A 202 3.37 13.89 14.96
N LEU A 203 2.97 14.82 14.09
CA LEU A 203 3.82 15.26 12.96
C LEU A 203 5.09 15.99 13.43
N GLN A 204 4.99 16.84 14.46
CA GLN A 204 6.16 17.51 15.03
C GLN A 204 7.13 16.52 15.68
N GLU A 205 6.61 15.54 16.41
CA GLU A 205 7.41 14.45 16.98
C GLU A 205 8.08 13.60 15.89
N LEU A 206 7.38 13.36 14.76
CA LEU A 206 7.95 12.67 13.60
C LEU A 206 9.10 13.46 12.99
N ASN A 207 8.92 14.76 12.73
CA ASN A 207 9.96 15.61 12.19
C ASN A 207 11.20 15.63 13.13
N THR A 208 10.97 15.76 14.44
CA THR A 208 12.05 15.71 15.45
C THR A 208 12.79 14.37 15.44
N ALA A 209 12.06 13.25 15.32
CA ALA A 209 12.66 11.93 15.23
C ALA A 209 13.47 11.75 13.93
N LEU A 210 12.98 12.29 12.81
CA LEU A 210 13.66 12.23 11.51
C LEU A 210 14.97 13.04 11.52
N GLN A 211 14.99 14.22 12.12
CA GLN A 211 16.20 15.05 12.29
C GLN A 211 17.30 14.37 13.12
N SER A 212 16.95 13.37 13.93
CA SER A 212 17.92 12.58 14.70
C SER A 212 18.58 11.44 13.92
N VAL A 213 18.12 11.21 12.68
CA VAL A 213 18.70 10.24 11.75
C VAL A 213 19.77 10.97 10.93
N THR A 214 21.03 10.63 11.15
CA THR A 214 22.20 11.34 10.59
C THR A 214 23.08 10.44 9.73
N GLU A 215 22.68 9.20 9.53
CA GLU A 215 23.43 8.24 8.74
C GLU A 215 23.32 8.56 7.24
N ASP A 216 24.46 8.71 6.57
CA ASP A 216 24.55 9.05 5.14
C ASP A 216 23.74 8.10 4.25
N ALA A 217 23.59 6.83 4.66
CA ALA A 217 22.82 5.81 3.97
C ALA A 217 21.34 6.19 3.74
N PHE A 218 20.80 7.11 4.54
CA PHE A 218 19.40 7.55 4.50
C PHE A 218 19.22 8.95 3.93
N GLN A 219 20.30 9.66 3.55
CA GLN A 219 20.20 11.07 3.16
C GLN A 219 19.24 11.31 1.99
N TYR A 220 19.26 10.43 0.97
CA TYR A 220 18.32 10.51 -0.15
C TYR A 220 16.88 10.35 0.30
N ASP A 221 16.60 9.37 1.17
CA ASP A 221 15.26 9.06 1.65
C ASP A 221 14.71 10.20 2.51
N ILE A 222 15.54 10.75 3.40
CA ILE A 222 15.19 11.90 4.23
C ILE A 222 14.86 13.11 3.36
N ASN A 223 15.70 13.43 2.37
CA ASN A 223 15.44 14.54 1.46
C ASN A 223 14.11 14.36 0.73
N TYR A 224 13.84 13.17 0.19
CA TYR A 224 12.57 12.87 -0.47
C TYR A 224 11.36 13.06 0.46
N ILE A 225 11.46 12.59 1.71
CA ILE A 225 10.41 12.72 2.72
C ILE A 225 10.18 14.20 3.07
N GLU A 226 11.24 14.95 3.32
CA GLU A 226 11.16 16.37 3.66
C GLU A 226 10.58 17.23 2.53
N GLU A 227 11.00 16.98 1.30
CA GLU A 227 10.47 17.63 0.09
C GLU A 227 8.98 17.34 -0.07
N SER A 228 8.59 16.06 0.03
CA SER A 228 7.19 15.63 -0.10
C SER A 228 6.29 16.23 0.99
N MET A 229 6.81 16.32 2.21
CA MET A 229 6.09 16.90 3.35
C MET A 229 6.14 18.44 3.38
N SER A 230 6.85 19.07 2.45
CA SER A 230 7.11 20.52 2.45
C SER A 230 7.72 21.02 3.77
N TRP A 231 8.56 20.19 4.40
CA TRP A 231 9.26 20.51 5.65
C TRP A 231 10.60 21.21 5.41
N SER A 232 11.16 21.04 4.21
CA SER A 232 12.34 21.79 3.80
C SER A 232 12.02 23.29 3.87
N ARG A 233 12.87 24.05 4.57
CA ARG A 233 12.82 25.51 4.48
C ARG A 233 13.03 25.89 3.01
N PRO A 234 12.37 26.94 2.48
CA PRO A 234 12.77 27.48 1.19
C PRO A 234 14.26 27.74 1.27
N LEU A 235 15.03 27.17 0.34
CA LEU A 235 16.41 27.55 0.12
C LEU A 235 16.40 29.07 -0.09
N HIS A 236 16.65 29.83 0.98
CA HIS A 236 17.01 31.22 0.86
C HIS A 236 18.24 31.22 -0.03
N GLY A 237 18.09 31.81 -1.22
CA GLY A 237 19.17 31.97 -2.16
C GLY A 237 20.41 32.42 -1.41
N MET A 238 21.50 31.69 -1.61
CA MET A 238 22.84 32.16 -1.27
C MET A 238 22.96 33.60 -1.74
N GLY A 239 23.21 34.49 -0.80
CA GLY A 239 23.31 35.92 -1.05
C GLY A 239 24.35 36.23 -2.11
N GLY A 240 23.93 37.01 -3.10
CA GLY A 240 24.79 37.89 -3.87
C GLY A 240 24.30 39.32 -3.65
N LEU A 241 24.93 40.02 -2.71
CA LEU A 241 24.86 41.47 -2.59
C LEU A 241 25.23 42.10 -3.95
N HIS A 242 24.36 42.91 -4.53
CA HIS A 242 24.75 44.16 -5.20
C HIS A 242 23.54 45.09 -5.37
N ASP A 243 23.56 46.09 -4.50
CA ASP A 243 23.01 47.45 -4.53
C ASP A 243 22.20 47.98 -5.73
N LEU A 244 21.10 48.61 -5.29
CA LEU A 244 20.51 49.92 -5.67
C LEU A 244 19.35 50.02 -6.69
N PRO A 245 18.40 50.96 -6.44
CA PRO A 245 17.07 50.98 -7.01
C PRO A 245 16.96 51.89 -8.23
N SER A 246 15.96 51.65 -9.08
CA SER A 246 15.48 52.69 -9.99
C SER A 246 13.97 52.60 -10.18
N SER A 247 13.36 53.72 -9.82
CA SER A 247 11.99 54.16 -9.97
C SER A 247 11.45 53.98 -11.40
N GLY A 248 10.14 53.74 -11.51
CA GLY A 248 9.44 53.75 -12.80
C GLY A 248 7.97 53.38 -12.68
N SER A 249 7.15 54.33 -12.23
CA SER A 249 5.69 54.32 -12.32
C SER A 249 5.21 54.34 -13.77
N LEU A 250 4.19 53.54 -14.14
CA LEU A 250 2.91 54.03 -14.67
C LEU A 250 1.88 52.90 -14.89
N SER A 251 0.66 53.20 -14.47
CA SER A 251 -0.63 52.52 -14.62
C SER A 251 -1.16 52.42 -16.05
N THR A 252 -2.05 51.45 -16.34
CA THR A 252 -3.38 51.67 -16.98
C THR A 252 -4.28 50.42 -16.97
N HIS A 253 -5.42 50.53 -16.28
CA HIS A 253 -6.80 50.10 -16.60
C HIS A 253 -7.13 48.93 -17.54
N GLY A 254 -8.13 48.11 -17.14
CA GLY A 254 -9.06 47.44 -18.06
C GLY A 254 -9.85 46.26 -17.48
N ASP A 255 -11.09 46.51 -17.06
CA ASP A 255 -12.06 45.59 -16.44
C ASP A 255 -12.68 44.50 -17.35
N LEU A 256 -13.38 43.55 -16.66
CA LEU A 256 -14.61 42.82 -17.02
C LEU A 256 -14.54 41.39 -17.61
N ASN A 257 -14.71 40.42 -16.70
CA ASN A 257 -15.77 39.39 -16.67
C ASN A 257 -16.37 38.90 -18.00
N LYS A 258 -16.14 37.59 -18.28
CA LYS A 258 -17.17 36.68 -18.80
C LYS A 258 -16.81 35.25 -18.39
N GLY A 259 -17.67 34.66 -17.56
CA GLY A 259 -17.54 33.27 -17.12
C GLY A 259 -17.84 32.27 -18.21
N LEU A 260 -17.30 31.06 -18.05
CA LEU A 260 -17.76 29.82 -18.66
C LEU A 260 -17.21 28.64 -17.84
N THR A 261 -18.16 27.94 -17.21
CA THR A 261 -18.23 26.49 -16.97
C THR A 261 -17.05 25.76 -16.31
N MET A 262 -17.33 25.24 -15.11
CA MET A 262 -16.57 24.20 -14.42
C MET A 262 -16.53 22.91 -15.25
N ASP A 263 -15.34 22.50 -15.67
CA ASP A 263 -15.03 21.11 -15.99
C ASP A 263 -14.24 20.51 -14.82
N SER A 264 -14.92 19.76 -13.97
CA SER A 264 -14.33 18.96 -12.90
C SER A 264 -13.90 17.60 -13.45
N SER A 265 -12.76 17.55 -14.14
CA SER A 265 -12.08 16.30 -14.50
C SER A 265 -10.59 16.53 -14.79
N SER A 266 -9.79 16.84 -13.77
CA SER A 266 -8.32 16.77 -13.85
C SER A 266 -7.65 16.80 -12.48
N THR A 267 -7.92 15.80 -11.63
CA THR A 267 -7.05 15.55 -10.47
C THR A 267 -5.77 14.84 -10.92
N SER A 268 -4.78 15.68 -11.21
CA SER A 268 -3.32 15.48 -11.18
C SER A 268 -2.79 14.05 -11.39
N SER A 269 -2.57 13.68 -12.65
CA SER A 269 -1.68 12.58 -13.06
C SER A 269 -0.24 13.08 -13.32
N GLY A 270 0.24 14.04 -12.53
CA GLY A 270 1.50 14.74 -12.79
C GLY A 270 2.38 14.88 -11.55
N MET A 271 3.54 14.21 -11.58
CA MET A 271 4.73 14.44 -10.75
C MET A 271 4.73 13.96 -9.28
N LEU A 272 4.66 12.65 -9.07
CA LEU A 272 5.35 12.02 -7.93
C LEU A 272 6.50 11.17 -8.50
N ARG A 273 7.75 11.57 -8.23
CA ARG A 273 8.91 10.70 -8.49
C ARG A 273 8.70 9.46 -7.64
N LYS A 274 8.61 8.26 -8.24
CA LYS A 274 8.44 7.02 -7.47
C LYS A 274 9.67 6.83 -6.57
N TRP A 275 9.44 6.56 -5.28
CA TRP A 275 10.49 6.39 -4.28
C TRP A 275 11.45 5.21 -4.60
N GLN A 276 11.08 4.35 -5.56
CA GLN A 276 11.85 3.16 -5.99
C GLN A 276 13.10 3.42 -6.84
N HIS A 277 13.43 4.66 -7.23
CA HIS A 277 14.44 4.94 -8.27
C HIS A 277 15.94 4.70 -7.91
N GLN A 278 16.28 3.98 -6.83
CA GLN A 278 17.68 3.61 -6.53
C GLN A 278 17.83 2.21 -5.92
N ILE A 279 17.10 1.21 -6.42
CA ILE A 279 17.46 -0.19 -6.21
C ILE A 279 18.67 -0.53 -7.08
#